data_AF-A0A7S0XLJ8-F1
#
_entry.id   AF-A0A7S0XLJ8-F1
#
_cell.length_a   1.000
_cell.length_b   1.000
_cell.length_c   1.000
_cell.angle_alpha   90.00
_cell.angle_beta   90.00
_cell.angle_gamma   90.00
#
_symmetry.space_group_name_H-M   'P 1'
#
loop_
_entity.id
_entity.type
_entity.pdbx_description
1 polymer ?
#
loop_
_entity_poly.entity_id
_entity_poly.type
_entity_poly.pdbx_seq_one_letter_code
_entity_poly.pdbx_strand_id
1 'polypeptide(L)'
;GVGPTPSLAKIRDEVFGSETSLKSQIESCSHGQLVIEPFSGPTSGKFNHEIIGGVVEIGIQTNPYGKNDKRMENDAIYAASYVFGNMEAQFDLVLFVMPPGISPAFAAYAYVRTPFSFYSNSAIENAMVLMHEVGHNLGLEHSGEGDYQYGDASGYMGYSEVDDPRMCFNAVNNYQLGWYSKLSIKPTSEDGYGGTFYITGVDGYDPSDTTTFVTIRLEQETMASDYYVGYNKAEGINSGTQNDGDKVIVFTKDGAVDE
;
A
#
# COMPACT_ATOMS: atom_id res chain seq x y z
N GLY A 1 -0.64 -4.66 30.36
CA GLY A 1 0.68 -4.75 29.70
C GLY A 1 1.08 -3.37 29.20
N VAL A 2 2.13 -3.28 28.40
CA VAL A 2 2.39 -2.09 27.57
C VAL A 2 1.76 -2.36 26.22
N GLY A 3 0.85 -1.49 25.78
CA GLY A 3 0.22 -1.56 24.47
C GLY A 3 0.64 -0.36 23.60
N PRO A 4 0.24 -0.35 22.32
CA PRO A 4 0.31 0.85 21.50
C PRO A 4 -0.42 2.03 22.18
N THR A 5 0.07 3.25 21.98
CA THR A 5 -0.59 4.49 22.41
C THR A 5 -1.97 4.69 21.78
N PRO A 6 -2.18 4.42 20.47
CA PRO A 6 -3.50 4.58 19.85
C PRO A 6 -4.54 3.64 20.46
N SER A 7 -5.74 4.15 20.71
CA SER A 7 -6.86 3.31 21.16
C SER A 7 -7.35 2.39 20.03
N LEU A 8 -8.03 1.28 20.36
CA LEU A 8 -8.66 0.42 19.35
C LEU A 8 -9.65 1.19 18.45
N ALA A 9 -10.33 2.19 18.99
CA ALA A 9 -11.23 3.04 18.21
C ALA A 9 -10.46 3.92 17.21
N LYS A 10 -9.32 4.48 17.64
CA LYS A 10 -8.43 5.25 16.75
C LYS A 10 -7.85 4.36 15.66
N ILE A 11 -7.31 3.20 15.99
CA ILE A 11 -6.80 2.24 15.00
C ILE A 11 -7.89 1.86 13.99
N ARG A 12 -9.12 1.61 14.45
CA ARG A 12 -10.24 1.31 13.56
C ARG A 12 -10.55 2.47 12.62
N ASP A 13 -10.49 3.70 13.09
CA ASP A 13 -10.73 4.91 12.30
C ASP A 13 -9.64 5.11 11.24
N GLU A 14 -8.36 4.90 11.59
CA GLU A 14 -7.23 4.99 10.65
C GLU A 14 -7.26 3.94 9.55
N VAL A 15 -7.77 2.75 9.85
CA VAL A 15 -7.82 1.64 8.90
C VAL A 15 -9.11 1.66 8.07
N PHE A 16 -10.27 1.95 8.69
CA PHE A 16 -11.59 1.77 8.09
C PHE A 16 -12.47 3.04 8.09
N GLY A 17 -11.94 4.19 8.48
CA GLY A 17 -12.65 5.46 8.54
C GLY A 17 -13.05 6.01 7.16
N SER A 18 -13.77 7.14 7.17
CA SER A 18 -14.25 7.80 5.95
C SER A 18 -13.35 8.92 5.43
N GLU A 19 -12.54 9.52 6.31
CA GLU A 19 -11.50 10.49 5.96
C GLU A 19 -10.27 9.77 5.40
N THR A 20 -9.13 10.45 5.18
CA THR A 20 -7.86 9.87 4.70
C THR A 20 -7.39 8.70 5.58
N SER A 21 -7.88 7.50 5.28
CA SER A 21 -7.67 6.24 5.99
C SER A 21 -7.17 5.21 4.99
N LEU A 22 -6.68 4.06 5.47
CA LEU A 22 -6.27 2.99 4.55
C LEU A 22 -7.42 2.62 3.59
N LYS A 23 -8.61 2.38 4.13
CA LYS A 23 -9.79 1.99 3.33
C LYS A 23 -10.14 3.04 2.29
N SER A 24 -10.37 4.27 2.73
CA SER A 24 -10.87 5.32 1.83
C SER A 24 -9.87 5.67 0.74
N GLN A 25 -8.56 5.67 1.05
CA GLN A 25 -7.53 5.96 0.07
C GLN A 25 -7.32 4.82 -0.92
N ILE A 26 -7.29 3.55 -0.49
CA ILE A 26 -7.24 2.42 -1.41
C ILE A 26 -8.47 2.39 -2.32
N GLU A 27 -9.66 2.58 -1.77
CA GLU A 27 -10.91 2.56 -2.54
C GLU A 27 -10.95 3.71 -3.56
N SER A 28 -10.52 4.91 -3.15
CA SER A 28 -10.42 6.07 -4.04
C SER A 28 -9.37 5.87 -5.14
N CYS A 29 -8.15 5.48 -4.78
CA CYS A 29 -7.04 5.29 -5.71
C CYS A 29 -7.20 4.08 -6.62
N SER A 30 -8.10 3.15 -6.31
CA SER A 30 -8.43 2.01 -7.18
C SER A 30 -9.74 2.22 -7.95
N HIS A 31 -10.45 3.33 -7.73
CA HIS A 31 -11.80 3.56 -8.25
C HIS A 31 -12.78 2.42 -7.92
N GLY A 32 -12.75 1.98 -6.66
CA GLY A 32 -13.62 0.93 -6.13
C GLY A 32 -13.27 -0.49 -6.56
N GLN A 33 -12.13 -0.70 -7.22
CA GLN A 33 -11.69 -2.05 -7.64
C GLN A 33 -11.09 -2.86 -6.51
N LEU A 34 -10.56 -2.18 -5.49
CA LEU A 34 -10.16 -2.80 -4.23
C LEU A 34 -10.88 -2.10 -3.09
N VAL A 35 -11.64 -2.87 -2.31
CA VAL A 35 -12.35 -2.41 -1.13
C VAL A 35 -11.81 -3.15 0.08
N ILE A 36 -11.34 -2.41 1.07
CA ILE A 36 -10.86 -2.97 2.34
C ILE A 36 -12.01 -2.96 3.35
N GLU A 37 -12.36 -4.13 3.87
CA GLU A 37 -13.45 -4.30 4.83
C GLU A 37 -12.98 -4.91 6.15
N PRO A 38 -13.53 -4.47 7.29
CA PRO A 38 -13.20 -5.06 8.57
C PRO A 38 -13.81 -6.45 8.69
N PHE A 39 -12.98 -7.46 8.95
CA PHE A 39 -13.47 -8.81 9.22
C PHE A 39 -14.40 -8.83 10.45
N SER A 40 -15.53 -9.52 10.33
CA SER A 40 -16.41 -9.83 11.45
C SER A 40 -16.89 -11.27 11.36
N GLY A 41 -16.62 -12.07 12.39
CA GLY A 41 -16.97 -13.48 12.38
C GLY A 41 -16.08 -14.35 13.26
N PRO A 42 -16.35 -15.66 13.31
CA PRO A 42 -15.55 -16.62 14.05
C PRO A 42 -14.19 -16.82 13.37
N THR A 43 -13.22 -17.32 14.14
CA THR A 43 -11.90 -17.71 13.63
C THR A 43 -11.64 -19.19 13.91
N SER A 44 -10.71 -19.79 13.16
CA SER A 44 -10.37 -21.22 13.27
C SER A 44 -9.51 -21.57 14.50
N GLY A 45 -9.06 -20.56 15.26
CA GLY A 45 -8.19 -20.74 16.42
C GLY A 45 -8.91 -21.00 17.74
N LYS A 46 -8.22 -20.69 18.84
CA LYS A 46 -8.74 -20.83 20.22
C LYS A 46 -9.62 -19.68 20.69
N PHE A 47 -9.84 -18.68 19.84
CA PHE A 47 -10.70 -17.55 20.15
C PHE A 47 -12.16 -18.02 20.20
N ASN A 48 -12.71 -18.14 21.41
CA ASN A 48 -14.08 -18.62 21.65
C ASN A 48 -15.16 -17.54 21.41
N HIS A 49 -14.80 -16.47 20.71
CA HIS A 49 -15.65 -15.34 20.38
C HIS A 49 -15.48 -14.98 18.90
N GLU A 50 -16.33 -14.09 18.41
CA GLU A 50 -16.21 -13.53 17.07
C GLU A 50 -15.37 -12.25 17.12
N ILE A 51 -14.57 -12.04 16.08
CA ILE A 51 -13.99 -10.72 15.81
C ILE A 51 -15.15 -9.81 15.40
N ILE A 52 -15.19 -8.59 15.92
CA ILE A 52 -16.21 -7.60 15.57
C ILE A 52 -15.49 -6.35 15.06
N GLY A 53 -15.65 -6.07 13.77
CA GLY A 53 -15.12 -4.85 13.15
C GLY A 53 -13.59 -4.82 13.09
N GLY A 54 -12.96 -5.95 12.74
CA GLY A 54 -11.58 -6.09 12.27
C GLY A 54 -10.44 -5.87 13.28
N VAL A 55 -10.66 -5.08 14.34
CA VAL A 55 -9.62 -4.67 15.28
C VAL A 55 -9.81 -5.38 16.61
N VAL A 56 -8.76 -6.07 17.06
CA VAL A 56 -8.74 -6.86 18.30
C VAL A 56 -7.42 -6.69 19.02
N GLU A 57 -7.44 -6.87 20.35
CA GLU A 57 -6.23 -6.86 21.17
C GLU A 57 -5.74 -8.29 21.41
N ILE A 58 -4.43 -8.49 21.28
CA ILE A 58 -3.76 -9.74 21.69
C ILE A 58 -2.66 -9.43 22.70
N GLY A 59 -2.58 -10.25 23.75
CA GLY A 59 -1.52 -10.16 24.74
C GLY A 59 -0.37 -11.12 24.41
N ILE A 60 0.86 -10.61 24.46
CA ILE A 60 2.08 -11.43 24.45
C ILE A 60 2.82 -11.31 25.79
N GLN A 61 3.64 -12.30 26.12
CA GLN A 61 4.42 -12.31 27.37
C GLN A 61 5.71 -11.48 27.28
N THR A 62 6.13 -11.12 26.07
CA THR A 62 7.40 -10.44 25.84
C THR A 62 7.32 -8.96 26.18
N ASN A 63 8.23 -8.52 27.04
CA ASN A 63 8.44 -7.12 27.33
C ASN A 63 9.17 -6.45 26.13
N PRO A 64 8.60 -5.40 25.49
CA PRO A 64 9.20 -4.78 24.31
C PRO A 64 10.54 -4.10 24.58
N TYR A 65 10.78 -3.60 25.80
CA TYR A 65 11.98 -2.80 26.10
C TYR A 65 13.28 -3.57 25.85
N GLY A 66 14.09 -3.08 24.90
CA GLY A 66 15.37 -3.69 24.52
C GLY A 66 15.25 -4.97 23.70
N LYS A 67 14.06 -5.26 23.15
CA LYS A 67 13.84 -6.33 22.16
C LYS A 67 13.81 -5.73 20.77
N ASN A 68 14.29 -6.49 19.80
CA ASN A 68 14.18 -6.10 18.40
C ASN A 68 12.80 -6.45 17.84
N ASP A 69 12.49 -5.79 16.73
CA ASP A 69 11.32 -6.02 15.88
C ASP A 69 11.11 -7.50 15.57
N LYS A 70 12.14 -8.23 15.13
CA LYS A 70 11.99 -9.64 14.73
C LYS A 70 11.56 -10.54 15.88
N ARG A 71 12.00 -10.26 17.11
CA ARG A 71 11.55 -10.99 18.30
C ARG A 71 10.08 -10.70 18.59
N MET A 72 9.68 -9.44 18.51
CA MET A 72 8.30 -9.00 18.77
C MET A 72 7.33 -9.54 17.74
N GLU A 73 7.72 -9.50 16.46
CA GLU A 73 7.01 -10.13 15.34
C GLU A 73 6.75 -11.61 15.59
N ASN A 74 7.80 -12.40 15.86
CA ASN A 74 7.64 -13.84 16.05
C ASN A 74 6.69 -14.17 17.21
N ASP A 75 6.79 -13.44 18.32
CA ASP A 75 5.93 -13.65 19.48
C ASP A 75 4.48 -13.19 19.20
N ALA A 76 4.29 -12.11 18.44
CA ALA A 76 2.98 -11.61 18.02
C ALA A 76 2.29 -12.55 17.03
N ILE A 77 2.99 -13.00 15.99
CA ILE A 77 2.50 -13.99 15.02
C ILE A 77 2.15 -15.29 15.74
N TYR A 78 3.00 -15.78 16.65
CA TYR A 78 2.73 -16.99 17.41
C TYR A 78 1.46 -16.86 18.25
N ALA A 79 1.31 -15.76 19.00
CA ALA A 79 0.12 -15.50 19.80
C ALA A 79 -1.14 -15.38 18.93
N ALA A 80 -1.06 -14.61 17.84
CA ALA A 80 -2.18 -14.44 16.91
C ALA A 80 -2.56 -15.76 16.23
N SER A 81 -1.59 -16.60 15.83
CA SER A 81 -1.85 -17.90 15.22
C SER A 81 -2.49 -18.88 16.21
N TYR A 82 -2.09 -18.83 17.48
CA TYR A 82 -2.73 -19.63 18.54
C TYR A 82 -4.18 -19.18 18.78
N VAL A 83 -4.41 -17.87 18.84
CA VAL A 83 -5.74 -17.30 19.13
C VAL A 83 -6.67 -17.42 17.93
N PHE A 84 -6.25 -17.03 16.74
CA PHE A 84 -7.09 -16.92 15.55
C PHE A 84 -6.93 -18.07 14.55
N GLY A 85 -5.95 -18.95 14.72
CA GLY A 85 -5.68 -20.06 13.81
C GLY A 85 -4.84 -19.64 12.61
N ASN A 86 -5.03 -20.29 11.45
CA ASN A 86 -4.28 -19.95 10.25
C ASN A 86 -4.76 -18.61 9.67
N MET A 87 -4.01 -17.54 9.91
CA MET A 87 -4.38 -16.18 9.50
C MET A 87 -4.41 -16.01 7.98
N GLU A 88 -3.43 -16.54 7.25
CA GLU A 88 -3.33 -16.42 5.78
C GLU A 88 -4.51 -17.12 5.06
N ALA A 89 -5.12 -18.12 5.70
CA ALA A 89 -6.29 -18.81 5.16
C ALA A 89 -7.62 -18.10 5.45
N GLN A 90 -7.61 -17.03 6.26
CA GLN A 90 -8.82 -16.39 6.79
C GLN A 90 -8.90 -14.89 6.48
N PHE A 91 -7.75 -14.24 6.27
CA PHE A 91 -7.65 -12.79 6.11
C PHE A 91 -6.76 -12.44 4.93
N ASP A 92 -7.20 -11.47 4.13
CA ASP A 92 -6.42 -10.93 3.02
C ASP A 92 -5.29 -10.00 3.50
N LEU A 93 -5.51 -9.31 4.62
CA LEU A 93 -4.57 -8.40 5.27
C LEU A 93 -4.63 -8.55 6.80
N VAL A 94 -3.48 -8.49 7.45
CA VAL A 94 -3.31 -8.58 8.91
C VAL A 94 -2.25 -7.58 9.36
N LEU A 95 -2.72 -6.51 10.02
CA LEU A 95 -1.89 -5.39 10.47
C LEU A 95 -1.59 -5.56 11.96
N PHE A 96 -0.32 -5.74 12.31
CA PHE A 96 0.13 -5.83 13.70
C PHE A 96 0.55 -4.45 14.21
N VAL A 97 -0.19 -3.90 15.19
CA VAL A 97 0.19 -2.66 15.88
C VAL A 97 0.94 -3.00 17.16
N MET A 98 2.24 -2.73 17.16
CA MET A 98 3.18 -3.10 18.22
C MET A 98 3.32 -2.01 19.28
N PRO A 99 3.58 -2.38 20.56
CA PRO A 99 3.81 -1.39 21.62
C PRO A 99 5.13 -0.64 21.43
N PRO A 100 5.29 0.53 22.07
CA PRO A 100 6.56 1.26 22.08
C PRO A 100 7.65 0.50 22.87
N GLY A 101 8.90 0.92 22.69
CA GLY A 101 10.06 0.41 23.44
C GLY A 101 10.91 -0.64 22.71
N ILE A 102 10.49 -1.03 21.50
CA ILE A 102 11.26 -1.89 20.60
C ILE A 102 12.53 -1.17 20.14
N SER A 103 13.65 -1.88 20.08
CA SER A 103 14.97 -1.36 19.75
C SER A 103 15.73 -2.32 18.82
N PRO A 104 16.27 -1.85 17.68
CA PRO A 104 16.22 -0.48 17.17
C PRO A 104 14.80 0.03 16.90
N ALA A 105 14.63 1.36 16.90
CA ALA A 105 13.37 1.98 16.55
C ALA A 105 13.08 1.76 15.06
N PHE A 106 11.83 1.49 14.73
CA PHE A 106 11.30 1.39 13.36
C PHE A 106 9.93 2.10 13.32
N ALA A 107 9.51 2.51 12.14
CA ALA A 107 8.17 3.08 11.93
C ALA A 107 7.19 1.95 11.58
N ALA A 108 7.42 1.28 10.46
CA ALA A 108 6.68 0.10 10.05
C ALA A 108 7.52 -0.75 9.08
N TYR A 109 7.02 -1.94 8.74
CA TYR A 109 7.51 -2.78 7.65
C TYR A 109 6.47 -3.85 7.28
N ALA A 110 6.58 -4.37 6.07
CA ALA A 110 5.75 -5.45 5.55
C ALA A 110 6.55 -6.36 4.63
N TYR A 111 6.06 -7.59 4.44
CA TYR A 111 6.64 -8.51 3.47
C TYR A 111 5.84 -8.50 2.17
N VAL A 112 6.57 -8.40 1.06
CA VAL A 112 6.02 -8.38 -0.29
C VAL A 112 5.18 -9.63 -0.56
N ARG A 113 3.95 -9.45 -1.03
CA ARG A 113 2.98 -10.53 -1.35
C ARG A 113 2.65 -11.45 -0.16
N THR A 114 2.69 -10.91 1.06
CA THR A 114 2.15 -11.59 2.25
C THR A 114 1.02 -10.74 2.84
N PRO A 115 0.12 -11.29 3.68
CA PRO A 115 -0.90 -10.48 4.33
C PRO A 115 -0.38 -9.66 5.51
N PHE A 116 0.89 -9.82 5.93
CA PHE A 116 1.38 -9.29 7.20
C PHE A 116 2.11 -7.96 7.06
N SER A 117 1.72 -7.00 7.90
CA SER A 117 2.40 -5.72 8.07
C SER A 117 2.50 -5.37 9.56
N PHE A 118 3.52 -4.59 9.90
CA PHE A 118 3.95 -4.38 11.28
C PHE A 118 4.21 -2.90 11.52
N TYR A 119 3.51 -2.32 12.50
CA TYR A 119 3.53 -0.88 12.77
C TYR A 119 3.97 -0.63 14.20
N SER A 120 4.93 0.27 14.39
CA SER A 120 5.42 0.68 15.69
C SER A 120 4.52 1.75 16.28
N ASN A 121 3.86 1.43 17.40
CA ASN A 121 3.13 2.38 18.22
C ASN A 121 2.10 3.23 17.43
N SER A 122 2.39 4.52 17.22
CA SER A 122 1.53 5.49 16.55
C SER A 122 1.79 5.60 15.05
N ALA A 123 2.72 4.82 14.48
CA ALA A 123 2.97 4.84 13.03
C ALA A 123 1.74 4.42 12.20
N ILE A 124 0.84 3.63 12.80
CA ILE A 124 -0.45 3.26 12.21
C ILE A 124 -1.39 4.45 12.00
N GLU A 125 -1.15 5.58 12.68
CA GLU A 125 -1.97 6.80 12.56
C GLU A 125 -1.63 7.66 11.35
N ASN A 126 -0.71 7.23 10.49
CA ASN A 126 -0.33 7.95 9.28
C ASN A 126 -0.73 7.12 8.04
N ALA A 127 -1.64 7.66 7.23
CA ALA A 127 -2.11 7.06 6.01
C ALA A 127 -0.98 6.80 5.00
N MET A 128 0.06 7.63 4.95
CA MET A 128 1.25 7.34 4.15
C MET A 128 1.87 6.00 4.54
N VAL A 129 2.05 5.76 5.84
CA VAL A 129 2.65 4.52 6.37
C VAL A 129 1.72 3.34 6.09
N LEU A 130 0.43 3.49 6.36
CA LEU A 130 -0.57 2.46 6.06
C LEU A 130 -0.56 2.05 4.58
N MET A 131 -0.64 3.03 3.67
CA MET A 131 -0.66 2.81 2.23
C MET A 131 0.64 2.19 1.72
N HIS A 132 1.79 2.60 2.26
CA HIS A 132 3.10 2.06 1.90
C HIS A 132 3.21 0.57 2.24
N GLU A 133 2.92 0.22 3.50
CA GLU A 133 3.05 -1.16 3.97
C GLU A 133 2.02 -2.09 3.32
N VAL A 134 0.79 -1.61 3.13
CA VAL A 134 -0.23 -2.40 2.40
C VAL A 134 0.14 -2.49 0.92
N GLY A 135 0.80 -1.49 0.35
CA GLY A 135 1.40 -1.58 -0.99
C GLY A 135 2.34 -2.77 -1.11
N HIS A 136 3.20 -3.02 -0.12
CA HIS A 136 4.01 -4.25 -0.08
C HIS A 136 3.17 -5.51 0.01
N ASN A 137 2.13 -5.54 0.85
CA ASN A 137 1.22 -6.70 0.92
C ASN A 137 0.59 -7.01 -0.46
N LEU A 138 0.28 -5.96 -1.24
CA LEU A 138 -0.21 -6.05 -2.63
C LEU A 138 0.88 -6.34 -3.68
N GLY A 139 2.13 -6.53 -3.25
CA GLY A 139 3.24 -6.94 -4.10
C GLY A 139 4.07 -5.81 -4.68
N LEU A 140 3.86 -4.56 -4.26
CA LEU A 140 4.63 -3.42 -4.72
C LEU A 140 6.00 -3.36 -4.04
N GLU A 141 6.96 -2.78 -4.76
CA GLU A 141 8.30 -2.46 -4.26
C GLU A 141 8.45 -0.95 -4.11
N HIS A 142 9.51 -0.51 -3.43
CA HIS A 142 9.77 0.90 -3.22
C HIS A 142 9.93 1.67 -4.53
N SER A 143 9.51 2.93 -4.52
CA SER A 143 9.79 3.91 -5.57
C SER A 143 10.93 4.81 -5.12
N GLY A 144 12.06 4.73 -5.85
CA GLY A 144 13.29 5.43 -5.51
C GLY A 144 13.68 6.48 -6.54
N GLU A 145 14.52 7.42 -6.11
CA GLU A 145 15.14 8.43 -6.98
C GLU A 145 16.66 8.43 -6.76
N GLY A 146 17.42 8.18 -7.83
CA GLY A 146 18.87 8.00 -7.75
C GLY A 146 19.23 6.83 -6.82
N ASP A 147 20.11 7.07 -5.84
CA ASP A 147 20.52 6.07 -4.85
C ASP A 147 19.58 6.00 -3.62
N TYR A 148 18.53 6.84 -3.58
CA TYR A 148 17.58 6.90 -2.47
C TYR A 148 16.39 5.99 -2.73
N GLN A 149 16.36 4.84 -2.06
CA GLN A 149 15.36 3.78 -2.26
C GLN A 149 13.89 4.25 -2.15
N TYR A 150 13.62 5.25 -1.33
CA TYR A 150 12.28 5.83 -1.12
C TYR A 150 12.13 7.22 -1.75
N GLY A 151 13.14 7.72 -2.45
CA GLY A 151 13.26 9.13 -2.83
C GLY A 151 12.17 9.66 -3.76
N ASP A 152 11.36 8.79 -4.36
CA ASP A 152 10.31 9.18 -5.29
C ASP A 152 8.99 9.47 -4.57
N ALA A 153 8.76 10.73 -4.19
CA ALA A 153 7.50 11.18 -3.56
C ALA A 153 6.35 11.41 -4.57
N SER A 154 6.37 10.76 -5.75
CA SER A 154 5.27 10.83 -6.73
C SER A 154 4.11 9.89 -6.41
N GLY A 155 4.31 8.94 -5.47
CA GLY A 155 3.26 8.04 -5.00
C GLY A 155 3.62 7.28 -3.72
N TYR A 156 2.68 6.50 -3.17
CA TYR A 156 2.79 5.91 -1.82
C TYR A 156 3.94 4.92 -1.61
N MET A 157 4.60 4.44 -2.67
CA MET A 157 5.76 3.55 -2.52
C MET A 157 7.10 4.29 -2.34
N GLY A 158 7.12 5.62 -2.36
CA GLY A 158 8.27 6.42 -1.94
C GLY A 158 8.09 7.01 -0.55
N TYR A 159 8.42 8.29 -0.39
CA TYR A 159 8.30 9.01 0.88
C TYR A 159 7.29 10.18 0.79
N SER A 160 6.97 10.76 1.95
CA SER A 160 6.16 11.96 2.09
C SER A 160 6.81 12.91 3.11
N GLU A 161 6.79 14.22 2.86
CA GLU A 161 7.19 15.26 3.81
C GLU A 161 6.06 15.67 4.76
N VAL A 162 4.82 15.23 4.48
CA VAL A 162 3.64 15.51 5.28
C VAL A 162 2.98 14.22 5.77
N ASP A 163 2.27 14.32 6.89
CA ASP A 163 1.39 13.24 7.33
C ASP A 163 0.11 13.25 6.49
N ASP A 164 -0.43 12.05 6.24
CA ASP A 164 -1.71 11.84 5.54
C ASP A 164 -1.87 12.55 4.19
N PRO A 165 -0.86 12.48 3.28
CA PRO A 165 -1.00 13.06 1.96
C PRO A 165 -2.13 12.36 1.20
N ARG A 166 -3.00 13.14 0.57
CA ARG A 166 -4.01 12.65 -0.36
C ARG A 166 -3.38 12.41 -1.74
N MET A 167 -2.65 11.32 -1.87
CA MET A 167 -1.96 10.92 -3.10
C MET A 167 -2.42 9.52 -3.51
N CYS A 168 -1.93 9.01 -4.62
CA CYS A 168 -2.11 7.62 -5.04
C CYS A 168 -0.78 6.98 -5.38
N PHE A 169 -0.79 5.70 -5.73
CA PHE A 169 0.39 5.04 -6.27
C PHE A 169 0.79 5.64 -7.62
N ASN A 170 2.08 5.55 -7.98
CA ASN A 170 2.58 6.09 -9.25
C ASN A 170 2.20 5.20 -10.45
N ALA A 171 2.60 5.60 -11.66
CA ALA A 171 2.22 4.89 -12.89
C ALA A 171 2.71 3.43 -12.91
N VAL A 172 3.94 3.18 -12.44
CA VAL A 172 4.53 1.83 -12.39
C VAL A 172 3.70 0.91 -11.49
N ASN A 173 3.41 1.38 -10.28
CA ASN A 173 2.61 0.65 -9.30
C ASN A 173 1.18 0.39 -9.81
N ASN A 174 0.55 1.42 -10.38
CA ASN A 174 -0.80 1.33 -10.93
C ASN A 174 -0.92 0.34 -12.09
N TYR A 175 0.10 0.28 -12.95
CA TYR A 175 0.17 -0.72 -14.02
C TYR A 175 0.27 -2.13 -13.43
N GLN A 176 1.14 -2.34 -12.43
CA GLN A 176 1.31 -3.63 -11.77
C GLN A 176 0.04 -4.09 -11.03
N LEU A 177 -0.66 -3.19 -10.36
CA LEU A 177 -1.91 -3.48 -9.65
C LEU A 177 -3.06 -3.81 -10.61
N GLY A 178 -2.97 -3.40 -11.88
CA GLY A 178 -3.98 -3.69 -12.90
C GLY A 178 -5.30 -2.91 -12.74
N TRP A 179 -5.40 -2.02 -11.74
CA TRP A 179 -6.60 -1.20 -11.50
C TRP A 179 -7.01 -0.43 -12.76
N TYR A 180 -6.05 0.09 -13.51
CA TYR A 180 -6.37 0.87 -14.70
C TYR A 180 -6.26 0.08 -16.01
N SER A 181 -6.30 -1.26 -15.96
CA SER A 181 -6.08 -2.14 -17.13
C SER A 181 -6.86 -1.77 -18.40
N LYS A 182 -8.08 -1.22 -18.28
CA LYS A 182 -8.87 -0.73 -19.43
C LYS A 182 -8.24 0.49 -20.13
N LEU A 183 -7.57 1.35 -19.37
CA LEU A 183 -6.92 2.58 -19.83
C LEU A 183 -5.40 2.53 -19.58
N SER A 184 -4.84 1.32 -19.52
CA SER A 184 -3.41 1.07 -19.50
C SER A 184 -3.03 0.40 -20.80
N ILE A 185 -2.02 0.92 -21.49
CA ILE A 185 -1.60 0.40 -22.79
C ILE A 185 -0.12 0.04 -22.81
N LYS A 186 0.20 -0.90 -23.70
CA LYS A 186 1.56 -1.27 -24.08
C LYS A 186 1.65 -1.19 -25.61
N PRO A 187 2.07 -0.06 -26.20
CA PRO A 187 2.19 0.07 -27.64
C PRO A 187 3.07 -1.03 -28.23
N THR A 188 2.59 -1.69 -29.28
CA THR A 188 3.23 -2.84 -29.91
C THR A 188 3.81 -2.51 -31.27
N SER A 189 4.45 -3.49 -31.91
CA SER A 189 4.92 -3.39 -33.29
C SER A 189 3.79 -3.15 -34.30
N GLU A 190 2.58 -3.66 -34.03
CA GLU A 190 1.38 -3.44 -34.85
C GLU A 190 0.92 -1.97 -34.78
N ASP A 191 1.16 -1.30 -33.65
CA ASP A 191 0.92 0.13 -33.45
C ASP A 191 2.05 1.01 -33.99
N GLY A 192 3.07 0.41 -34.63
CA GLY A 192 4.29 1.13 -35.04
C GLY A 192 5.13 1.60 -33.85
N TYR A 193 4.98 0.96 -32.68
CA TYR A 193 5.65 1.29 -31.42
C TYR A 193 5.39 2.71 -30.89
N GLY A 194 4.31 3.39 -31.31
CA GLY A 194 4.07 4.75 -30.83
C GLY A 194 2.86 5.44 -31.41
N GLY A 195 2.69 6.69 -30.99
CA GLY A 195 1.56 7.53 -31.36
C GLY A 195 1.47 8.75 -30.45
N THR A 196 0.45 9.57 -30.67
CA THR A 196 0.08 10.63 -29.72
C THR A 196 -0.96 10.06 -28.76
N PHE A 197 -0.65 10.07 -27.47
CA PHE A 197 -1.53 9.58 -26.42
C PHE A 197 -1.91 10.73 -25.50
N TYR A 198 -3.18 10.78 -25.09
CA TYR A 198 -3.65 11.68 -24.05
C TYR A 198 -3.63 10.94 -22.71
N ILE A 199 -3.07 11.55 -21.67
CA ILE A 199 -2.95 10.93 -20.34
C ILE A 199 -3.77 11.76 -19.35
N THR A 200 -4.65 11.10 -18.60
CA THR A 200 -5.61 11.76 -17.68
C THR A 200 -5.13 11.80 -16.22
N GLY A 201 -4.23 10.88 -15.84
CA GLY A 201 -3.85 10.64 -14.45
C GLY A 201 -4.92 9.82 -13.71
N VAL A 202 -4.66 9.48 -12.45
CA VAL A 202 -5.56 8.58 -11.69
C VAL A 202 -6.92 9.20 -11.37
N ASP A 203 -6.98 10.49 -11.07
CA ASP A 203 -8.23 11.17 -10.69
C ASP A 203 -9.24 11.21 -11.84
N GLY A 204 -8.74 11.40 -13.07
CA GLY A 204 -9.57 11.46 -14.27
C GLY A 204 -9.87 10.11 -14.92
N TYR A 205 -9.71 8.99 -14.21
CA TYR A 205 -10.06 7.67 -14.73
C TYR A 205 -11.58 7.56 -14.95
N ASP A 206 -11.96 7.35 -16.21
CA ASP A 206 -13.31 6.98 -16.60
C ASP A 206 -13.22 5.75 -17.52
N PRO A 207 -13.64 4.55 -17.07
CA PRO A 207 -13.53 3.34 -17.89
C PRO A 207 -14.35 3.37 -19.20
N SER A 208 -15.20 4.38 -19.38
CA SER A 208 -15.95 4.61 -20.62
C SER A 208 -15.26 5.56 -21.61
N ASP A 209 -14.25 6.32 -21.16
CA ASP A 209 -13.44 7.18 -22.02
C ASP A 209 -12.30 6.40 -22.66
N THR A 210 -12.47 6.01 -23.93
CA THR A 210 -11.43 5.29 -24.68
C THR A 210 -10.41 6.22 -25.35
N THR A 211 -10.41 7.52 -25.05
CA THR A 211 -9.53 8.51 -25.68
C THR A 211 -8.35 8.93 -24.81
N THR A 212 -8.39 8.61 -23.52
CA THR A 212 -7.34 8.91 -22.56
C THR A 212 -6.80 7.64 -21.88
N PHE A 213 -5.57 7.73 -21.36
CA PHE A 213 -4.89 6.65 -20.67
C PHE A 213 -4.48 7.08 -19.26
N VAL A 214 -4.39 6.13 -18.34
CA VAL A 214 -3.82 6.35 -16.99
C VAL A 214 -2.35 5.96 -16.98
N THR A 215 -1.97 4.89 -17.69
CA THR A 215 -0.57 4.45 -17.75
C THR A 215 -0.22 3.92 -19.13
N ILE A 216 1.01 4.21 -19.57
CA ILE A 216 1.60 3.66 -20.78
C ILE A 216 2.87 2.92 -20.39
N ARG A 217 2.97 1.63 -20.71
CA ARG A 217 4.21 0.85 -20.61
C ARG A 217 4.91 0.85 -21.96
N LEU A 218 6.13 1.38 -22.01
CA LEU A 218 7.01 1.34 -23.18
C LEU A 218 8.01 0.21 -22.97
N GLU A 219 7.63 -0.98 -23.45
CA GLU A 219 8.44 -2.19 -23.37
C GLU A 219 9.74 -2.02 -24.17
N GLN A 220 10.87 -2.37 -23.55
CA GLN A 220 12.17 -2.31 -24.22
C GLN A 220 12.53 -3.68 -24.81
N GLU A 221 12.80 -3.74 -26.12
CA GLU A 221 13.12 -5.00 -26.80
C GLU A 221 14.52 -5.54 -26.45
N THR A 222 15.43 -4.66 -26.05
CA THR A 222 16.86 -5.00 -25.85
C THR A 222 17.37 -4.72 -24.44
N MET A 223 16.54 -4.12 -23.58
CA MET A 223 16.90 -3.79 -22.21
C MET A 223 16.07 -4.62 -21.24
N ALA A 224 16.63 -4.87 -20.05
CA ALA A 224 15.93 -5.58 -18.98
C ALA A 224 14.95 -4.69 -18.20
N SER A 225 14.86 -3.41 -18.56
CA SER A 225 14.03 -2.42 -17.90
C SER A 225 13.06 -1.81 -18.88
N ASP A 226 11.84 -1.55 -18.40
CA ASP A 226 10.80 -0.87 -19.16
C ASP A 226 10.59 0.54 -18.65
N TYR A 227 10.04 1.39 -19.53
CA TYR A 227 9.57 2.70 -19.11
C TYR A 227 8.07 2.69 -18.87
N TYR A 228 7.63 3.47 -17.90
CA TYR A 228 6.21 3.71 -17.62
C TYR A 228 5.95 5.19 -17.64
N VAL A 229 4.87 5.60 -18.28
CA VAL A 229 4.49 7.00 -18.40
C VAL A 229 3.14 7.20 -17.71
N GLY A 230 3.05 8.22 -16.86
CA GLY A 230 1.80 8.65 -16.24
C GLY A 230 1.77 10.14 -16.00
N TYR A 231 0.58 10.68 -15.75
CA TYR A 231 0.38 12.09 -15.44
C TYR A 231 0.10 12.23 -13.94
N ASN A 232 1.03 12.84 -13.20
CA ASN A 232 0.91 13.00 -11.75
C ASN A 232 0.09 14.26 -11.41
N LYS A 233 -1.16 14.27 -11.86
CA LYS A 233 -2.07 15.41 -11.72
C LYS A 233 -2.37 15.69 -10.24
N ALA A 234 -2.13 16.90 -9.78
CA ALA A 234 -2.36 17.31 -8.40
C ALA A 234 -3.83 17.71 -8.18
N GLU A 235 -4.76 16.78 -8.40
CA GLU A 235 -6.19 17.01 -8.31
C GLU A 235 -6.92 15.86 -7.60
N GLY A 236 -8.02 16.20 -6.92
CA GLY A 236 -8.97 15.25 -6.34
C GLY A 236 -8.32 14.19 -5.45
N ILE A 237 -8.40 12.92 -5.84
CA ILE A 237 -7.83 11.79 -5.08
C ILE A 237 -6.30 11.83 -4.98
N ASN A 238 -5.64 12.63 -5.82
CA ASN A 238 -4.19 12.77 -5.89
C ASN A 238 -3.70 14.21 -5.60
N SER A 239 -4.55 15.05 -4.99
CA SER A 239 -4.26 16.48 -4.77
C SER A 239 -3.05 16.77 -3.88
N GLY A 240 -2.64 15.79 -3.06
CA GLY A 240 -1.52 15.84 -2.14
C GLY A 240 -0.25 15.15 -2.65
N THR A 241 -0.16 14.85 -3.94
CA THR A 241 1.11 14.41 -4.54
C THR A 241 2.20 15.46 -4.36
N GLN A 242 3.45 15.03 -4.15
CA GLN A 242 4.55 15.91 -3.75
C GLN A 242 5.61 16.08 -4.83
N ASN A 243 6.12 14.99 -5.41
CA ASN A 243 7.05 15.08 -6.53
C ASN A 243 6.29 15.22 -7.86
N ASP A 244 6.73 16.20 -8.65
CA ASP A 244 6.31 16.37 -10.05
C ASP A 244 4.79 16.45 -10.28
N GLY A 245 4.09 17.10 -9.35
CA GLY A 245 2.69 17.48 -9.50
C GLY A 245 2.44 18.26 -10.80
N ASP A 246 1.34 17.91 -11.48
CA ASP A 246 0.92 18.46 -12.78
C ASP A 246 1.94 18.26 -13.91
N LYS A 247 2.76 17.20 -13.83
CA LYS A 247 3.68 16.81 -14.89
C LYS A 247 3.43 15.39 -15.39
N VAL A 248 3.79 15.16 -16.65
CA VAL A 248 3.97 13.80 -17.18
C VAL A 248 5.33 13.29 -16.70
N ILE A 249 5.32 12.15 -16.01
CA ILE A 249 6.51 11.52 -15.46
C ILE A 249 6.81 10.26 -16.25
N VAL A 250 8.09 10.04 -16.54
CA VAL A 250 8.61 8.81 -17.14
C VAL A 250 9.42 8.08 -16.07
N PHE A 251 8.94 6.92 -15.65
CA PHE A 251 9.57 6.04 -14.70
C PHE A 251 10.36 4.95 -15.42
N THR A 252 11.40 4.44 -14.79
CA THR A 252 12.11 3.22 -15.23
C THR A 252 11.91 2.15 -14.17
N LYS A 253 11.62 0.91 -14.58
CA LYS A 253 11.59 -0.24 -13.67
C LYS A 253 12.42 -1.37 -14.25
N ASP A 254 13.33 -1.90 -13.44
CA ASP A 254 14.12 -3.09 -13.76
C ASP A 254 13.28 -4.35 -13.59
N GLY A 255 13.44 -5.32 -14.51
CA GLY A 255 12.69 -6.56 -14.53
C GLY A 255 11.40 -6.41 -15.34
N ALA A 256 11.10 -7.43 -16.16
CA ALA A 256 9.76 -7.58 -16.70
C ALA A 256 8.77 -7.64 -15.53
N VAL A 257 7.62 -6.99 -15.65
CA VAL A 257 6.50 -7.31 -14.76
C VAL A 257 6.32 -8.82 -14.88
N ASP A 258 6.60 -9.58 -13.82
CA ASP A 258 6.23 -10.99 -13.76
C ASP A 258 4.71 -11.03 -14.02
N GLU A 259 4.34 -11.41 -15.23
CA GLU A 259 2.96 -11.61 -15.68
C GLU A 259 2.27 -12.72 -14.87
#